data_AF-A0A838NH70-F1
#
_entry.id   AF-A0A838NH70-F1
#
_cell.length_a   1.000
_cell.length_b   1.000
_cell.length_c   1.000
_cell.angle_alpha   90.00
_cell.angle_beta   90.00
_cell.angle_gamma   90.00
#
_symmetry.space_group_name_H-M   'P 1'
#
loop_
_entity.id
_entity.type
_entity.pdbx_description
1 polymer ?
#
loop_
_entity_poly.entity_id
_entity_poly.type
_entity_poly.pdbx_seq_one_letter_code
_entity_poly.pdbx_strand_id
1 'polypeptide(L)' 'MPPIESDIPIDPAGRFEYFMLRVVRGEESAQAIAGQVERLGTGEKRRFESGGELLALVTGWPAAAVGGS' A
#
# COMPACT_ATOMS: atom_id res chain seq x y z
N MET A 1 10.27 0.14 -18.51
CA MET A 1 8.95 -0.11 -17.90
C MET A 1 8.20 1.20 -17.97
N PRO A 2 7.11 1.31 -18.75
CA PRO A 2 6.33 2.54 -18.80
C PRO A 2 5.77 2.84 -17.39
N PRO A 3 5.50 4.11 -17.06
CA PRO A 3 4.81 4.45 -15.82
C PRO A 3 3.46 3.73 -15.79
N ILE A 4 3.11 3.15 -14.65
CA ILE A 4 1.76 2.66 -14.43
C ILE A 4 0.88 3.91 -14.35
N GLU A 5 0.25 4.27 -15.46
CA GLU A 5 -0.84 5.25 -15.45
C GLU A 5 -2.01 4.60 -14.69
N SER A 6 -2.09 4.94 -13.40
CA SER A 6 -3.14 4.46 -12.53
C SER A 6 -4.38 5.33 -12.73
N ASP A 7 -5.31 4.89 -13.58
CA ASP A 7 -6.67 5.45 -13.73
C ASP A 7 -7.55 5.27 -12.48
N ILE A 8 -6.97 4.85 -11.34
CA ILE A 8 -7.71 4.67 -10.10
C ILE A 8 -8.13 6.05 -9.59
N PRO A 9 -9.45 6.35 -9.49
CA PRO A 9 -9.91 7.61 -8.95
C PRO A 9 -9.49 7.70 -7.48
N ILE A 10 -8.51 8.56 -7.20
CA ILE A 10 -8.16 8.98 -5.85
C ILE A 10 -9.31 9.84 -5.35
N ASP A 11 -9.97 9.44 -4.26
CA ASP A 11 -11.09 10.17 -3.66
C ASP A 11 -10.60 11.57 -3.24
N PRO A 12 -11.04 12.63 -3.92
CA PRO A 12 -10.57 13.98 -3.62
C PRO A 12 -11.04 14.47 -2.25
N ALA A 13 -12.05 13.81 -1.66
CA ALA A 13 -12.55 14.11 -0.32
C ALA A 13 -11.67 13.52 0.80
N GLY A 14 -10.63 12.76 0.49
CA GLY A 14 -9.70 12.20 1.48
C GLY A 14 -10.34 11.20 2.44
N ARG A 15 -11.47 10.57 2.07
CA ARG A 15 -12.15 9.59 2.94
C ARG A 15 -11.50 8.21 2.87
N PHE A 16 -10.68 7.97 1.86
CA PHE A 16 -10.00 6.72 1.64
C PHE A 16 -8.49 6.92 1.60
N GLU A 17 -7.79 5.94 2.14
CA GLU A 17 -6.34 5.85 2.02
C GLU A 17 -5.98 4.85 0.93
N TYR A 18 -5.08 5.25 0.06
CA TYR A 18 -4.67 4.43 -1.08
C TYR A 18 -3.27 3.90 -0.83
N PHE A 19 -3.10 2.61 -1.08
CA PHE A 19 -1.82 1.93 -0.93
C PHE A 19 -1.46 1.23 -2.24
N MET A 20 -0.21 1.40 -2.67
CA MET A 20 0.37 0.59 -3.73
C MET A 20 1.11 -0.59 -3.11
N LEU A 21 0.81 -1.80 -3.56
CA LEU A 21 1.48 -3.02 -3.11
C LEU A 21 2.35 -3.59 -4.23
N ARG A 22 3.62 -3.86 -3.90
CA ARG A 22 4.53 -4.61 -4.75
C ARG A 22 4.81 -5.95 -4.11
N VAL A 23 4.22 -7.01 -4.65
CA VAL A 23 4.34 -8.38 -4.12
C VAL A 23 5.44 -9.13 -4.86
N VAL A 24 6.30 -9.82 -4.12
CA VAL A 24 7.24 -10.82 -4.60
C VAL A 24 6.67 -12.18 -4.24
N ARG A 25 6.45 -13.03 -5.26
CA ARG A 25 6.08 -14.44 -5.03
C ARG A 25 7.36 -15.27 -4.98
N GLY A 26 7.55 -16.00 -3.89
CA GLY A 26 8.62 -16.99 -3.81
C GLY A 26 8.33 -18.19 -4.70
N GLU A 27 9.36 -18.79 -5.31
CA GLU A 27 9.21 -19.95 -6.20
C GLU A 27 8.68 -21.19 -5.48
N GLU A 28 8.98 -21.33 -4.18
CA GLU A 28 8.67 -22.55 -3.41
C GLU A 28 7.26 -22.58 -2.80
N SER A 29 6.58 -21.43 -2.68
CA SER A 29 5.24 -21.38 -2.10
C SER A 29 4.40 -20.28 -2.75
N ALA A 30 3.43 -20.70 -3.55
CA ALA A 30 2.44 -19.81 -4.17
C ALA A 30 1.62 -18.99 -3.16
N GLN A 31 1.65 -19.35 -1.88
CA GLN A 31 0.95 -18.65 -0.79
C GLN A 31 1.85 -17.70 0.01
N ALA A 32 3.17 -17.76 -0.15
CA ALA A 32 4.08 -16.82 0.50
C ALA A 32 4.02 -15.47 -0.24
N ILE A 33 3.43 -14.48 0.42
CA ILE A 33 3.43 -13.09 -0.05
C ILE A 33 4.40 -12.27 0.80
N ALA A 34 5.48 -11.83 0.18
CA ALA A 34 6.39 -10.82 0.74
C ALA A 34 6.42 -9.62 -0.22
N GLY A 35 6.95 -8.49 0.21
CA GLY A 35 7.01 -7.34 -0.67
C GLY A 35 7.15 -6.00 0.03
N GLN A 36 6.61 -4.98 -0.64
CA GLN A 36 6.62 -3.60 -0.18
C GLN A 36 5.23 -2.99 -0.33
N VAL A 37 4.82 -2.22 0.67
CA VAL A 37 3.63 -1.37 0.62
C VAL A 37 4.06 0.09 0.65
N GLU A 38 3.42 0.92 -0.18
CA GLU A 38 3.62 2.35 -0.26
C GLU A 38 2.29 3.07 -0.06
N ARG A 39 2.26 4.04 0.86
CA ARG A 39 1.10 4.89 1.08
C ARG A 39 1.11 6.04 0.07
N LEU A 40 0.10 6.06 -0.79
CA LEU A 40 -0.05 7.11 -1.79
C LEU A 40 -0.42 8.43 -1.09
N GLY A 41 0.13 9.54 -1.59
CA GLY A 41 -0.03 10.87 -0.98
C GLY A 41 1.06 11.24 0.04
N THR A 42 1.67 10.27 0.73
CA THR A 42 2.81 10.54 1.63
C THR A 42 4.14 10.00 1.10
N GLY A 43 4.11 8.98 0.25
CA GLY A 43 5.31 8.30 -0.26
C GLY A 43 6.00 7.42 0.79
N GLU A 44 5.39 7.19 1.96
CA GLU A 44 5.93 6.31 3.00
C GLU A 44 5.91 4.86 2.52
N LYS A 45 7.05 4.16 2.67
CA LYS A 45 7.26 2.80 2.16
C LYS A 45 7.71 1.88 3.30
N ARG A 46 7.13 0.68 3.37
CA ARG A 46 7.54 -0.37 4.32
C ARG A 46 7.55 -1.74 3.65
N ARG A 47 8.42 -2.63 4.13
CA ARG A 47 8.48 -4.03 3.68
C ARG A 47 7.60 -4.91 4.54
N PHE A 48 7.13 -6.02 3.98
CA PHE A 48 6.42 -7.07 4.69
C PHE A 48 6.91 -8.44 4.20
N GLU A 49 6.95 -9.42 5.10
CA GLU A 49 7.39 -10.79 4.82
C GLU A 49 6.20 -11.79 4.82
N SER A 50 5.01 -11.32 5.17
CA SER A 50 3.78 -12.13 5.18
C SER A 50 2.51 -11.31 4.95
N GLY A 51 1.41 -12.00 4.64
CA GLY A 51 0.09 -11.36 4.52
C GLY A 51 -0.43 -10.78 5.83
N GLY A 52 -0.10 -11.39 6.98
CA GLY A 52 -0.47 -10.88 8.29
C GLY A 52 0.26 -9.58 8.62
N GLU A 53 1.54 -9.49 8.28
CA GLU A 53 2.33 -8.27 8.44
C GLU A 53 1.84 -7.16 7.52
N LEU A 54 1.52 -7.47 6.26
CA LEU A 54 0.90 -6.51 5.35
C LEU A 54 -0.39 -5.92 5.93
N LEU A 55 -1.28 -6.77 6.46
CA LEU A 55 -2.51 -6.31 7.09
C LEU A 55 -2.22 -5.37 8.26
N ALA A 56 -1.30 -5.77 9.15
CA ALA A 56 -0.91 -4.96 10.29
C ALA A 56 -0.34 -3.59 9.89
N LEU A 57 0.45 -3.52 8.82
CA LEU A 57 0.96 -2.26 8.27
C LEU A 57 -0.17 -1.36 7.79
N VAL A 58 -1.06 -1.88 6.92
CA VAL A 58 -2.17 -1.10 6.36
C VAL A 58 -3.13 -0.61 7.43
N THR A 59 -3.45 -1.43 8.44
CA THR A 59 -4.35 -1.03 9.54
C THR A 59 -3.67 -0.20 10.62
N GLY A 60 -2.33 -0.24 10.71
CA GLY A 60 -1.55 0.42 11.75
C GLY A 60 -1.07 1.82 11.35
N TRP A 61 -1.24 2.23 10.09
CA TRP A 61 -0.96 3.60 9.69
C TRP A 61 -1.97 4.55 10.34
N PRO A 62 -1.51 5.58 11.08
CA PRO A 62 -2.42 6.59 11.58
C PRO A 62 -3.12 7.23 10.39
N ALA A 63 -4.45 7.37 10.49
CA ALA A 63 -5.25 8.08 9.50
C ALA A 63 -4.55 9.39 9.16
N ALA A 64 -4.33 9.65 7.87
CA ALA A 64 -3.74 10.89 7.41
C ALA A 64 -4.62 11.97 8.03
N ALA A 65 -4.02 12.91 8.76
CA ALA A 65 -4.77 14.07 9.20
C ALA A 65 -5.40 14.66 7.94
N VAL A 66 -6.71 14.52 7.80
CA VAL A 66 -7.45 15.14 6.71
C VAL A 66 -7.20 16.62 6.92
N GLY A 67 -6.34 17.19 6.09
CA GLY A 67 -5.96 18.60 6.18
C GLY A 67 -7.23 19.42 6.06
N GLY A 68 -7.74 19.86 7.20
CA GLY A 68 -8.90 20.72 7.28
C GLY A 68 -8.50 22.12 6.85
N SER A 69 -9.08 22.55 5.72
CA SER A 69 -9.29 23.93 5.26
C SER A 69 -8.06 24.78 4.92
#